data_AF-A0A813D881-F1
#
_entry.id   AF-A0A813D881-F1
#
_cell.length_a   1.000
_cell.length_b   1.000
_cell.length_c   1.000
_cell.angle_alpha   90.00
_cell.angle_beta   90.00
_cell.angle_gamma   90.00
#
_symmetry.space_group_name_H-M   'P 1'
#
loop_
_entity.id
_entity.type
_entity.pdbx_description
1 polymer ?
#
loop_
_entity_poly.entity_id
_entity_poly.type
_entity_poly.pdbx_seq_one_letter_code
_entity_poly.pdbx_strand_id
1 'polypeptide(L)'
;MPSGGSPGGRPERSDGDGNDGYGKPADMWSLGVVLYVMLSGMRAFDGDFKIEEKILRGLWDFDLPIWDKVSQDAKSLVSGLMTLDPKTRLSVDQVLEHVWLAKAGS
;
A
#
# COMPACT_ATOMS: atom_id res chain seq x y z
N MET A 1 59.07 -15.88 29.05
CA MET A 1 57.79 -16.17 28.37
C MET A 1 57.01 -14.87 28.31
N PRO A 2 56.59 -14.35 27.14
CA PRO A 2 55.98 -13.04 27.03
C PRO A 2 54.48 -13.07 27.30
N SER A 3 54.01 -11.98 27.90
CA SER A 3 52.61 -11.59 28.13
C SER A 3 51.91 -11.20 26.81
N GLY A 4 50.61 -11.48 26.69
CA GLY A 4 49.75 -10.98 25.60
C GLY A 4 48.27 -11.18 25.93
N GLY A 5 47.52 -10.10 25.99
CA GLY A 5 46.17 -10.03 26.58
C GLY A 5 45.02 -10.59 25.72
N SER A 6 43.86 -10.74 26.38
CA SER A 6 42.54 -10.93 25.76
C SER A 6 42.19 -9.71 24.89
N PRO A 7 41.41 -9.85 23.80
CA PRO A 7 39.95 -9.97 23.93
C PRO A 7 39.27 -10.77 22.81
N GLY A 8 38.33 -11.64 23.17
CA GLY A 8 37.41 -12.30 22.23
C GLY A 8 35.97 -12.03 22.62
N GLY A 9 35.62 -10.75 22.78
CA GLY A 9 34.22 -10.33 22.89
C GLY A 9 33.47 -10.83 21.66
N ARG A 10 32.46 -11.66 21.90
CA ARG A 10 31.50 -12.11 20.89
C ARG A 10 30.98 -10.86 20.18
N PRO A 11 30.97 -10.77 18.84
CA PRO A 11 30.40 -9.62 18.18
C PRO A 11 28.92 -9.56 18.54
N GLU A 12 28.55 -8.60 19.38
CA GLU A 12 27.24 -7.98 19.29
C GLU A 12 27.02 -7.67 17.80
N ARG A 13 25.96 -8.26 17.23
CA ARG A 13 25.48 -7.84 15.92
C ARG A 13 24.96 -6.41 16.08
N SER A 14 25.87 -5.46 15.95
CA SER A 14 25.54 -4.06 15.69
C SER A 14 25.03 -3.96 14.25
N ASP A 15 23.83 -3.40 14.16
CA ASP A 15 23.40 -2.43 13.17
C ASP A 15 23.41 -2.85 11.70
N GLY A 16 22.19 -3.01 11.18
CA GLY A 16 21.88 -3.03 9.76
C GLY A 16 20.42 -2.62 9.58
N ASP A 17 20.21 -1.31 9.53
CA ASP A 17 19.05 -0.60 9.00
C ASP A 17 18.32 -1.39 7.90
N GLY A 18 17.07 -1.75 8.18
CA GLY A 18 16.15 -2.36 7.23
C GLY A 18 14.92 -1.49 7.03
N ASN A 19 15.07 -0.16 7.01
CA ASN A 19 14.05 0.74 6.46
C ASN A 19 14.13 0.74 4.92
N ASP A 20 14.18 -0.45 4.35
CA ASP A 20 13.97 -0.66 2.93
C ASP A 20 12.49 -0.34 2.72
N GLY A 21 12.15 0.64 1.89
CA GLY A 21 10.80 1.16 1.68
C GLY A 21 9.75 0.14 1.19
N TYR A 22 9.95 -1.16 1.37
CA TYR A 22 9.04 -2.27 1.10
C TYR A 22 7.74 -2.25 1.92
N GLY A 23 7.65 -1.48 3.01
CA GLY A 23 6.40 -1.33 3.78
C GLY A 23 5.46 -0.25 3.22
N LYS A 24 5.98 0.96 3.00
CA LYS A 24 5.13 2.14 2.75
C LYS A 24 4.24 1.98 1.51
N PRO A 25 4.72 1.59 0.32
CA PRO A 25 3.84 1.39 -0.83
C PRO A 25 2.88 0.22 -0.65
N ALA A 26 3.27 -0.85 0.04
CA ALA A 26 2.40 -1.99 0.32
C ALA A 26 1.23 -1.61 1.24
N ASP A 27 1.48 -0.75 2.23
CA ASP A 27 0.45 -0.15 3.08
C ASP A 27 -0.51 0.72 2.26
N MET A 28 0.00 1.54 1.33
CA MET A 28 -0.86 2.35 0.44
C MET A 28 -1.76 1.49 -0.44
N TRP A 29 -1.26 0.35 -0.95
CA TRP A 29 -2.09 -0.58 -1.70
C TRP A 29 -3.21 -1.16 -0.83
N SER A 30 -2.85 -1.60 0.38
CA SER A 30 -3.79 -2.18 1.33
C SER A 30 -4.86 -1.16 1.76
N LEU A 31 -4.48 0.11 1.91
CA LEU A 31 -5.39 1.22 2.13
C LEU A 31 -6.39 1.38 0.96
N GLY A 32 -5.92 1.27 -0.28
CA GLY A 32 -6.77 1.29 -1.47
C GLY A 32 -7.81 0.17 -1.47
N VAL A 33 -7.40 -1.05 -1.11
CA VAL A 33 -8.30 -2.21 -0.99
C VAL A 33 -9.35 -1.99 0.10
N VAL A 34 -8.95 -1.51 1.28
CA VAL A 34 -9.89 -1.20 2.37
C VAL A 34 -10.87 -0.10 1.95
N LEU A 35 -10.38 0.96 1.30
CA LEU A 35 -11.23 2.04 0.81
C LEU A 35 -12.22 1.56 -0.27
N TYR A 36 -11.79 0.70 -1.18
CA TYR A 36 -12.65 0.06 -2.17
C TYR A 36 -13.81 -0.68 -1.49
N VAL A 37 -13.51 -1.50 -0.48
CA VAL A 37 -14.51 -2.28 0.26
C VAL A 37 -15.45 -1.36 1.05
N MET A 38 -14.94 -0.30 1.67
CA MET A 38 -15.77 0.66 2.42
C MET A 38 -16.75 1.43 1.52
N LEU A 39 -16.31 1.82 0.32
CA LEU A 39 -17.13 2.61 -0.61
C LEU A 39 -18.16 1.76 -1.36
N SER A 40 -17.80 0.53 -1.74
CA SER A 40 -18.67 -0.35 -2.53
C SER A 40 -19.47 -1.35 -1.69
N GLY A 41 -19.01 -1.67 -0.47
CA GLY A 41 -19.50 -2.81 0.31
C GLY A 41 -19.18 -4.17 -0.31
N MET A 42 -18.36 -4.21 -1.37
CA MET A 42 -18.07 -5.40 -2.16
C MET A 42 -16.60 -5.81 -2.00
N ARG A 43 -16.32 -7.10 -2.23
CA ARG A 43 -14.94 -7.58 -2.30
C ARG A 43 -14.27 -7.02 -3.55
N ALA A 44 -13.07 -6.45 -3.40
CA ALA A 44 -12.30 -5.90 -4.53
C ALA A 44 -11.82 -6.97 -5.52
N PHE A 45 -11.62 -8.21 -5.06
CA PHE A 45 -11.12 -9.32 -5.86
C PHE A 45 -12.03 -10.55 -5.68
N ASP A 46 -12.92 -10.81 -6.66
CA ASP A 46 -13.86 -11.94 -6.65
C ASP A 46 -13.74 -12.78 -7.95
N GLY A 47 -14.10 -14.06 -7.92
CA GLY A 47 -13.98 -15.02 -9.05
C GLY A 47 -12.80 -16.02 -8.98
N ASP A 48 -12.61 -16.81 -10.04
CA ASP A 48 -11.86 -18.08 -10.02
C ASP A 48 -10.32 -18.00 -9.89
N PHE A 49 -9.70 -16.85 -10.20
CA PHE A 49 -8.24 -16.71 -10.04
C PHE A 49 -7.83 -16.55 -8.58
N LYS A 50 -6.62 -17.01 -8.26
CA LYS A 50 -5.98 -16.73 -6.97
C LYS A 50 -5.85 -15.22 -6.76
N ILE A 51 -6.07 -14.77 -5.52
CA ILE A 51 -6.07 -13.34 -5.17
C ILE A 51 -4.72 -12.70 -5.52
N GLU A 52 -3.61 -13.41 -5.30
CA GLU A 52 -2.28 -12.91 -5.62
C GLU A 52 -2.12 -12.62 -7.11
N GLU A 53 -2.66 -13.47 -7.98
CA GLU A 53 -2.61 -13.28 -9.44
C GLU A 53 -3.43 -12.07 -9.87
N LYS A 54 -4.58 -11.83 -9.23
CA LYS A 54 -5.41 -10.64 -9.51
C LYS A 54 -4.73 -9.35 -9.07
N ILE A 55 -4.10 -9.36 -7.89
CA ILE A 55 -3.30 -8.24 -7.40
C ILE A 55 -2.15 -7.94 -8.37
N LEU A 56 -1.39 -8.96 -8.78
CA LEU A 56 -0.25 -8.78 -9.68
C LEU A 56 -0.65 -8.32 -11.09
N ARG A 57 -1.86 -8.66 -11.53
CA ARG A 57 -2.40 -8.26 -12.84
C ARG A 57 -3.24 -6.98 -12.80
N GLY A 58 -3.55 -6.46 -11.61
CA GLY A 58 -4.43 -5.30 -11.45
C GLY A 58 -5.87 -5.59 -11.90
N LEU A 59 -6.35 -6.81 -11.66
CA LEU A 59 -7.71 -7.23 -12.02
C LEU A 59 -8.70 -6.76 -10.96
N TRP A 60 -9.06 -5.49 -11.02
CA TRP A 60 -10.11 -4.84 -10.26
C TRP A 60 -10.68 -3.68 -11.10
N ASP A 61 -11.96 -3.35 -10.95
CA ASP A 61 -12.65 -2.35 -11.75
C ASP A 61 -13.75 -1.64 -10.94
N PHE A 62 -14.46 -0.71 -11.58
CA PHE A 62 -15.59 0.01 -10.99
C PHE A 62 -16.90 -0.27 -11.76
N ASP A 63 -17.03 -1.43 -12.39
CA ASP A 63 -18.13 -1.71 -13.33
C ASP A 63 -19.46 -2.04 -12.64
N LEU A 64 -19.45 -2.23 -11.32
CA LEU A 64 -20.66 -2.51 -10.54
C LEU A 64 -21.52 -1.24 -10.36
N PRO A 65 -22.87 -1.33 -10.45
CA PRO A 65 -23.77 -0.18 -10.32
C PRO A 65 -23.67 0.61 -9.02
N ILE A 66 -23.12 0.01 -7.95
CA ILE A 66 -22.86 0.72 -6.69
C ILE A 66 -21.92 1.91 -6.87
N TRP A 67 -20.99 1.80 -7.82
CA TRP A 67 -20.01 2.84 -8.12
C TRP A 67 -20.62 4.05 -8.82
N ASP A 68 -21.82 3.97 -9.40
CA ASP A 68 -22.50 5.14 -9.98
C ASP A 68 -22.86 6.19 -8.93
N LYS A 69 -22.98 5.78 -7.66
CA LYS A 69 -23.28 6.65 -6.52
C LYS A 69 -22.02 7.22 -5.86
N VAL A 70 -20.85 6.70 -6.22
CA VAL A 70 -19.57 7.10 -5.64
C VAL A 70 -18.94 8.18 -6.52
N SER A 71 -18.48 9.27 -5.91
CA SER A 71 -17.88 10.39 -6.63
C SER A 71 -16.65 9.97 -7.45
N GLN A 72 -16.44 10.61 -8.60
CA GLN A 72 -15.26 10.36 -9.44
C GLN A 72 -13.94 10.61 -8.70
N ASP A 73 -13.92 11.61 -7.82
CA ASP A 73 -12.75 11.92 -6.98
C ASP A 73 -12.38 10.75 -6.06
N ALA A 74 -13.36 10.05 -5.48
CA ALA A 74 -13.11 8.87 -4.65
C ALA A 74 -12.52 7.72 -5.48
N LYS A 75 -13.09 7.47 -6.67
CA LYS A 75 -12.60 6.44 -7.60
C LYS A 75 -11.16 6.72 -8.05
N SER A 76 -10.85 8.00 -8.30
CA SER A 76 -9.49 8.46 -8.63
C SER A 76 -8.51 8.15 -7.51
N LEU A 77 -8.88 8.43 -6.26
CA LEU A 77 -8.03 8.11 -5.11
C LEU A 77 -7.77 6.62 -4.97
N VAL A 78 -8.82 5.79 -5.03
CA VAL A 78 -8.69 4.32 -4.98
C VAL A 78 -7.77 3.82 -6.08
N SER A 79 -7.87 4.37 -7.29
CA SER A 79 -7.02 3.98 -8.43
C SER A 79 -5.55 4.34 -8.23
N GLY A 80 -5.27 5.53 -7.69
CA GLY A 80 -3.90 5.94 -7.37
C GLY A 80 -3.26 5.12 -6.25
N LEU A 81 -4.06 4.65 -5.28
CA LEU A 81 -3.63 3.74 -4.22
C LEU A 81 -3.38 2.32 -4.73
N MET A 82 -4.24 1.83 -5.62
CA MET A 82 -4.17 0.49 -6.23
C MET A 82 -3.44 0.49 -7.57
N THR A 83 -2.44 1.36 -7.72
CA THR A 83 -1.54 1.37 -8.88
C THR A 83 -0.49 0.27 -8.76
N LEU A 84 -0.32 -0.51 -9.83
CA LEU A 84 0.56 -1.69 -9.85
C LEU A 84 2.02 -1.33 -9.64
N ASP A 85 2.51 -0.28 -10.30
CA ASP A 85 3.88 0.19 -10.12
C ASP A 85 4.00 0.97 -8.80
N PRO A 86 4.77 0.46 -7.81
CA PRO A 86 4.94 1.13 -6.53
C PRO A 86 5.58 2.52 -6.63
N LYS A 87 6.30 2.82 -7.72
CA LYS A 87 6.95 4.13 -7.93
C LYS A 87 5.97 5.22 -8.35
N THR A 88 4.86 4.84 -8.98
CA THR A 88 3.81 5.76 -9.43
C THR A 88 2.59 5.73 -8.52
N ARG A 89 2.53 4.76 -7.60
CA ARG A 89 1.53 4.67 -6.54
C ARG A 89 1.57 5.90 -5.64
N LEU A 90 0.38 6.39 -5.27
CA LEU A 90 0.25 7.54 -4.38
C LEU A 90 0.92 7.25 -3.02
N SER A 91 1.78 8.18 -2.61
CA SER A 91 2.31 8.26 -1.25
C SER A 91 1.29 8.86 -0.28
N VAL A 92 1.53 8.71 1.02
CA VAL A 92 0.62 9.24 2.05
C VAL A 92 0.42 10.75 1.93
N ASP A 93 1.48 11.50 1.63
CA ASP A 93 1.41 12.96 1.49
C ASP A 93 0.51 13.35 0.30
N GLN A 94 0.68 12.66 -0.84
CA GLN A 94 -0.16 12.86 -2.03
C GLN A 94 -1.62 12.47 -1.79
N VAL A 95 -1.89 11.49 -0.93
CA VAL A 95 -3.25 11.09 -0.55
C VAL A 95 -3.90 12.17 0.31
N LEU A 96 -3.18 12.72 1.28
CA LEU A 96 -3.68 13.79 2.15
C LEU A 96 -4.01 15.06 1.35
N GLU A 97 -3.24 15.35 0.29
CA GLU A 97 -3.49 16.45 -0.62
C GLU A 97 -4.54 16.14 -1.71
N HIS A 98 -4.98 14.87 -1.82
CA HIS A 98 -5.90 14.47 -2.88
C HIS A 98 -7.25 15.16 -2.71
N VAL A 99 -7.81 15.64 -3.83
CA VAL A 99 -9.05 16.45 -3.89
C VAL A 99 -10.22 15.82 -3.13
N TRP A 100 -10.32 14.49 -3.12
CA TRP A 100 -11.36 13.78 -2.39
C TRP A 100 -11.28 13.98 -0.87
N LEU A 101 -10.08 13.89 -0.29
CA LEU A 101 -9.85 14.09 1.14
C LEU A 101 -9.90 15.58 1.51
N ALA A 102 -9.32 16.44 0.68
CA ALA A 102 -9.37 17.89 0.87
C ALA A 102 -10.82 18.43 0.89
N LYS A 103 -11.72 17.88 0.09
CA LYS A 103 -13.16 18.26 0.10
C LYS A 103 -13.93 17.73 1.30
N ALA A 104 -13.52 16.60 1.89
CA ALA A 104 -14.22 15.99 3.03
C ALA A 104 -13.98 16.72 4.36
N GLY A 105 -12.94 17.55 4.45
CA GLY A 105 -12.63 18.39 5.62
C GLY A 105 -13.21 19.80 5.59
N SER A 106 -14.09 20.12 4.62
CA SER A 106 -14.76 21.42 4.46
C SER A 106 -16.24 21.30 4.76
#